data_AF-A0A3A8RDI5-F1
#
_entry.id   AF-A0A3A8RDI5-F1
#
_cell.length_a   1.000
_cell.length_b   1.000
_cell.length_c   1.000
_cell.angle_alpha   90.00
_cell.angle_beta   90.00
_cell.angle_gamma   90.00
#
_symmetry.space_group_name_H-M   'P 1'
#
loop_
_entity.id
_entity.type
_entity.pdbx_description
1 polymer ?
#
loop_
_entity_poly.entity_id
_entity_poly.type
_entity_poly.pdbx_seq_one_letter_code
_entity_poly.pdbx_strand_id
1 'polypeptide(L)' 'MFVRVKYFEFGKEKGYTMWAKSKEEVIANLRRVGCSPDMVQSLEVCKPGENKFKPYNPKFLR' A
#
# COMPACT_ATOMS: atom_id res chain seq x y z
N MET A 1 -10.82 -4.40 0.87
CA MET A 1 -10.56 -2.97 0.56
C MET A 1 -9.54 -2.90 -0.54
N PHE A 2 -9.59 -1.89 -1.41
CA PHE A 2 -8.50 -1.64 -2.34
C PHE A 2 -7.45 -0.75 -1.67
N VAL A 3 -6.20 -1.10 -1.86
CA VAL A 3 -5.05 -0.42 -1.28
C VAL A 3 -4.11 -0.06 -2.42
N ARG A 4 -3.76 1.22 -2.51
CA ARG A 4 -2.75 1.72 -3.42
C ARG A 4 -1.55 2.16 -2.60
N VAL A 5 -0.39 1.63 -2.94
CA VAL A 5 0.88 2.04 -2.37
C VAL A 5 1.73 2.70 -3.43
N LYS A 6 2.52 3.69 -3.03
CA LYS A 6 3.65 4.19 -3.82
C LYS A 6 4.93 4.08 -3.00
N TYR A 7 5.97 3.60 -3.65
CA TYR A 7 7.30 3.45 -3.07
C TYR A 7 8.36 3.79 -4.11
N PHE A 8 9.57 4.15 -3.66
CA PHE A 8 10.70 4.39 -4.54
C PHE A 8 11.65 3.20 -4.49
N GLU A 9 12.02 2.70 -5.65
CA GLU A 9 13.01 1.64 -5.79
C GLU A 9 14.04 2.08 -6.84
N PHE A 10 15.32 2.13 -6.46
CA PHE A 10 16.42 2.62 -7.31
C PHE A 10 16.15 4.01 -7.94
N GLY A 11 15.55 4.92 -7.18
CA GLY A 11 15.24 6.28 -7.65
C GLY A 11 14.04 6.38 -8.60
N LYS A 12 13.32 5.28 -8.86
CA LYS A 12 12.10 5.27 -9.67
C LYS A 12 10.87 5.09 -8.78
N GLU A 13 9.84 5.90 -9.02
CA GLU A 13 8.53 5.72 -8.39
C GLU A 13 7.89 4.45 -8.95
N LYS A 14 7.49 3.56 -8.04
CA LYS A 14 6.65 2.39 -8.33
C LYS A 14 5.33 2.53 -7.59
N GLY A 15 4.26 2.16 -8.27
CA GLY A 15 2.92 2.10 -7.71
C GLY A 15 2.39 0.68 -7.75
N TYR A 16 1.75 0.24 -6.67
CA TYR A 16 1.10 -1.07 -6.64
C TYR A 16 -0.30 -0.92 -6.04
N THR A 17 -1.31 -1.36 -6.79
CA THR A 17 -2.70 -1.39 -6.33
C THR A 17 -3.10 -2.83 -6.12
N MET A 18 -3.59 -3.14 -4.93
CA MET A 18 -3.97 -4.50 -4.54
C MET A 18 -5.31 -4.47 -3.83
N TRP A 19 -5.98 -5.61 -3.82
CA TRP A 19 -7.06 -5.85 -2.88
C TRP A 19 -6.50 -6.54 -1.63
N ALA A 20 -6.92 -6.11 -0.45
CA ALA A 20 -6.54 -6.70 0.83
C ALA A 20 -7.73 -6.68 1.79
N LYS A 21 -7.81 -7.68 2.67
CA LYS A 21 -8.81 -7.78 3.75
C LYS A 21 -8.33 -7.07 5.02
N SER A 22 -7.02 -7.09 5.29
CA SER A 22 -6.43 -6.53 6.50
C SER A 22 -5.06 -5.88 6.23
N LYS A 23 -4.51 -5.20 7.25
CA LYS A 23 -3.15 -4.62 7.23
C LYS A 23 -2.10 -5.70 6.97
N GLU A 24 -2.25 -6.86 7.60
CA GLU A 24 -1.29 -7.96 7.54
C GLU A 24 -1.21 -8.53 6.12
N GLU A 25 -2.33 -8.60 5.41
CA GLU A 25 -2.37 -9.01 4.01
C GLU A 25 -1.70 -7.99 3.08
N VAL A 26 -1.84 -6.69 3.36
CA VAL A 26 -1.09 -5.64 2.65
C VAL A 26 0.42 -5.86 2.82
N ILE A 27 0.88 -6.07 4.06
CA ILE A 27 2.29 -6.31 4.38
C ILE A 27 2.80 -7.58 3.68
N ALA A 28 2.03 -8.67 3.71
CA ALA A 28 2.38 -9.92 3.04
C ALA A 28 2.52 -9.75 1.52
N ASN A 29 1.59 -9.01 0.89
CA ASN A 29 1.63 -8.73 -0.54
C ASN A 29 2.81 -7.81 -0.92
N LEU A 30 3.12 -6.79 -0.11
CA LEU A 30 4.30 -5.95 -0.30
C LEU A 30 5.59 -6.78 -0.28
N ARG A 31 5.74 -7.65 0.71
CA ARG A 31 6.91 -8.55 0.82
C ARG A 31 7.03 -9.49 -0.40
N ARG A 32 5.90 -9.98 -0.93
CA ARG A 32 5.88 -10.83 -2.13
C ARG A 32 6.41 -10.13 -3.39
N VAL A 33 6.20 -8.82 -3.50
CA VAL A 33 6.72 -8.02 -4.62
C VAL A 33 8.10 -7.42 -4.34
N GLY A 34 8.77 -7.88 -3.27
CA GLY A 34 10.10 -7.40 -2.87
C GLY A 34 10.10 -6.03 -2.20
N CYS A 35 8.93 -5.46 -1.86
CA CYS A 35 8.83 -4.16 -1.22
C CYS A 35 8.76 -4.33 0.31
N SER A 36 9.68 -3.70 1.04
CA SER A 36 9.51 -3.54 2.48
C SER A 36 8.42 -2.50 2.79
N PRO A 37 7.57 -2.70 3.80
CA PRO A 37 6.64 -1.67 4.29
C PRO A 37 7.31 -0.32 4.57
N ASP A 38 8.59 -0.33 4.96
CA ASP A 38 9.36 0.88 5.26
C ASP A 38 9.67 1.75 4.05
N MET A 39 9.60 1.17 2.84
CA MET A 39 9.84 1.89 1.59
C MET A 39 8.58 2.59 1.06
N VAL A 40 7.41 2.30 1.66
CA VAL A 40 6.14 2.90 1.25
C VAL A 40 6.10 4.36 1.69
N GLN A 41 6.03 5.27 0.72
CA GLN A 41 5.93 6.71 0.96
C GLN A 41 4.51 7.24 0.91
N SER A 42 3.64 6.59 0.13
CA SER A 42 2.22 6.92 0.07
C SER A 42 1.39 5.65 0.21
N LEU A 43 0.35 5.73 1.02
CA LEU A 43 -0.62 4.68 1.23
C LEU A 43 -2.00 5.31 1.05
N GLU A 44 -2.80 4.79 0.14
CA GLU A 44 -4.18 5.20 -0.06
C GLU A 44 -5.08 3.97 0.02
N VAL A 45 -6.22 4.10 0.69
CA VAL A 45 -7.16 2.99 0.92
C VAL A 45 -8.54 3.41 0.45
N CYS A 46 -9.20 2.53 -0.28
CA CYS A 46 -10.61 2.62 -0.66
C CYS A 46 -11.36 1.47 0.02
N LYS A 47 -12.22 1.80 0.99
CA LYS A 47 -13.00 0.79 1.72
C LYS A 47 -14.18 0.31 0.87
N PRO A 48 -14.69 -0.92 1.12
CA PRO A 48 -15.93 -1.37 0.48
C PRO A 48 -17.06 -0.37 0.74
N GLY A 49 -17.78 0.03 -0.31
CA GLY A 49 -18.83 1.05 -0.23
C GLY A 49 -18.34 2.49 -0.36
N GLU A 50 -17.03 2.73 -0.46
CA GLU A 50 -16.48 4.03 -0.81
C GLU A 50 -16.15 4.10 -2.31
N ASN A 51 -16.31 5.29 -2.91
CA ASN A 51 -16.03 5.52 -4.32
C ASN A 51 -14.68 6.22 -4.55
N LYS A 52 -13.90 6.50 -3.49
CA LYS A 52 -12.65 7.25 -3.57
C LYS A 52 -11.59 6.66 -2.65
N PHE A 53 -10.35 6.68 -3.12
CA PHE A 53 -9.19 6.39 -2.29
C PHE A 53 -8.95 7.55 -1.32
N LYS A 54 -8.65 7.22 -0.07
CA LYS A 54 -8.29 8.18 0.97
C LYS A 54 -6.84 7.96 1.38
N PRO A 55 -6.04 9.02 1.55
CA PRO A 55 -4.67 8.88 2.04
C PRO A 55 -4.65 8.39 3.49
N TYR A 56 -3.71 7.51 3.80
CA TYR A 56 -3.41 6.98 5.12
C TYR A 56 -1.92 7.15 5.41
N ASN A 57 -1.55 7.21 6.69
CA ASN A 57 -0.15 7.29 7.08
C ASN A 57 0.54 5.94 6.77
N PRO A 58 1.57 5.90 5.90
CA PRO A 58 2.28 4.65 5.58
C PRO A 58 2.92 3.98 6.80
N LYS A 59 3.23 4.74 7.85
CA LYS A 59 3.76 4.21 9.12
C LYS A 59 2.80 3.22 9.80
N PHE A 60 1.52 3.19 9.42
CA PHE A 60 0.60 2.14 9.87
C PHE A 60 1.01 0.75 9.41
N LEU A 61 1.86 0.61 8.39
CA LEU A 61 2.37 -0.68 7.90
C LEU A 61 3.62 -1.17 8.65
N ARG A 62 4.18 -0.35 9.55
CA ARG A 62 5.25 -0.74 10.47
C ARG A 62 4.72 -1.52 11.68
#